data_AF-A0A6I3V085-F1
#
_entry.id   AF-A0A6I3V085-F1
#
_cell.length_a   1.000
_cell.length_b   1.000
_cell.length_c   1.000
_cell.angle_alpha   90.00
_cell.angle_beta   90.00
_cell.angle_gamma   90.00
#
_symmetry.space_group_name_H-M   'P 1'
#
loop_
_entity.id
_entity.type
_entity.pdbx_description
1 polymer ?
#
loop_
_entity_poly.entity_id
_entity_poly.type
_entity_poly.pdbx_seq_one_letter_code
_entity_poly.pdbx_strand_id
1 'polypeptide(L)'
;MDQQNGLFGFLENHVMGPMGKLAQFKVVRAITAAGMAAVPFTIVGSMFLVFSILPQAFSFWPIVADIFSASFDKFTSLYMVANY
;
A
#
# COMPACT_ATOMS: atom_id res chain seq x y z
N MET A 1 -16.91 -35.56 -0.83
CA MET A 1 -17.13 -34.33 -0.04
C MET A 1 -16.19 -34.46 1.15
N ASP A 2 -14.91 -34.27 0.86
CA ASP A 2 -13.82 -34.76 1.67
C ASP A 2 -13.79 -34.12 3.06
N GLN A 3 -13.54 -35.01 4.02
CA GLN A 3 -13.45 -34.77 5.44
C GLN A 3 -12.37 -33.71 5.71
N GLN A 4 -12.74 -32.43 5.79
CA GLN A 4 -11.80 -31.35 6.12
C GLN A 4 -11.58 -31.30 7.65
N ASN A 5 -10.70 -32.22 8.07
CA ASN A 5 -10.14 -32.42 9.40
C ASN A 5 -10.30 -31.24 10.38
N GLY A 6 -11.19 -31.44 11.37
CA GLY A 6 -11.25 -30.81 12.71
C GLY A 6 -11.13 -29.29 12.80
N LEU A 7 -9.98 -28.73 12.43
CA LEU A 7 -9.67 -27.30 12.50
C LEU A 7 -10.39 -26.49 11.41
N PHE A 8 -10.42 -26.97 10.17
CA PHE A 8 -11.08 -26.23 9.09
C PHE A 8 -12.61 -26.21 9.29
N GLY A 9 -13.18 -27.35 9.67
CA GLY A 9 -14.59 -27.44 10.09
C GLY A 9 -14.90 -26.61 11.35
N PHE A 10 -13.98 -26.47 12.31
CA PHE A 10 -14.19 -25.59 13.47
C PHE A 10 -14.17 -24.11 13.10
N LEU A 11 -13.22 -23.68 12.26
CA LEU A 11 -13.12 -22.30 11.78
C LEU A 11 -14.34 -21.92 10.92
N GLU A 12 -14.82 -22.83 10.08
CA GLU A 12 -16.02 -22.63 9.28
C GLU A 12 -17.27 -22.53 10.15
N ASN A 13 -17.48 -23.48 11.06
CA ASN A 13 -18.71 -23.53 11.85
C ASN A 13 -18.74 -22.50 12.99
N HIS A 14 -17.59 -22.09 13.53
CA HIS A 14 -17.53 -21.23 14.72
C HIS A 14 -16.96 -19.83 14.46
N VAL A 15 -16.14 -19.62 13.43
CA VAL A 15 -15.48 -18.32 13.16
C VAL A 15 -16.09 -17.57 11.98
N MET A 16 -16.48 -18.25 10.88
CA MET A 16 -17.10 -17.55 9.74
C MET A 16 -18.40 -16.82 10.11
N GLY A 17 -19.24 -17.44 10.95
CA GLY A 17 -20.51 -16.84 11.38
C GLY A 17 -20.34 -15.53 12.16
N PRO A 18 -19.54 -15.52 13.25
CA PRO A 18 -19.24 -14.31 14.01
C PRO A 18 -18.48 -13.24 13.21
N MET A 19 -17.52 -13.65 12.37
CA MET A 19 -16.77 -12.73 11.52
C MET A 19 -17.66 -12.05 10.47
N GLY A 20 -18.62 -12.77 9.89
CA GLY A 20 -19.59 -12.21 8.96
C GLY A 20 -20.48 -11.14 9.60
N LYS A 21 -20.93 -11.35 10.85
CA LYS A 21 -21.70 -10.35 11.60
C LYS A 21 -20.85 -9.13 11.95
N LEU A 22 -19.60 -9.34 12.35
CA LEU A 22 -18.65 -8.25 12.65
C LEU A 22 -18.35 -7.39 11.42
N ALA A 23 -18.12 -8.04 10.28
CA ALA A 23 -17.85 -7.36 9.00
C ALA A 23 -19.05 -6.55 8.49
N GLN A 24 -20.27 -6.87 8.92
CA GLN A 24 -21.48 -6.14 8.53
C GLN A 24 -21.73 -4.87 9.34
N PHE A 25 -21.05 -4.67 10.48
CA PHE A 25 -21.22 -3.46 11.26
C PHE A 25 -20.82 -2.22 10.44
N LYS A 26 -21.66 -1.17 10.53
CA LYS A 26 -21.48 0.08 9.76
C LYS A 26 -20.08 0.68 9.97
N VAL A 27 -19.57 0.64 11.20
CA VAL A 27 -18.23 1.14 11.55
C VAL A 27 -17.14 0.36 10.83
N VAL A 28 -17.19 -0.98 10.87
CA VAL A 28 -16.19 -1.84 10.22
C VAL A 28 -16.21 -1.64 8.71
N ARG A 29 -17.40 -1.60 8.10
CA ARG A 29 -17.55 -1.32 6.66
C ARG A 29 -17.04 0.06 6.27
N ALA A 30 -17.28 1.07 7.11
CA ALA A 30 -16.80 2.42 6.88
C ALA A 30 -15.27 2.48 6.93
N ILE A 31 -14.64 1.80 7.89
CA ILE A 31 -13.17 1.71 7.98
C ILE A 31 -12.59 0.98 6.77
N THR A 32 -13.18 -0.15 6.36
CA THR A 32 -12.72 -0.87 5.16
C THR A 32 -12.84 0.00 3.90
N ALA A 33 -13.95 0.72 3.74
CA ALA A 33 -14.14 1.64 2.61
C ALA A 33 -13.15 2.82 2.65
N ALA A 34 -12.92 3.39 3.83
CA ALA A 34 -11.93 4.45 4.02
C ALA A 34 -10.51 3.96 3.73
N GLY A 35 -10.18 2.73 4.16
CA GLY A 35 -8.89 2.09 3.86
C GLY A 35 -8.69 1.91 2.36
N MET A 36 -9.70 1.38 1.65
CA MET A 36 -9.64 1.23 0.19
C MET A 36 -9.52 2.59 -0.52
N ALA A 37 -10.18 3.64 -0.02
CA ALA A 37 -10.04 4.99 -0.54
C ALA A 37 -8.68 5.64 -0.25
N ALA A 38 -7.98 5.21 0.81
CA ALA A 38 -6.65 5.70 1.17
C ALA A 38 -5.52 5.04 0.35
N VAL A 39 -5.75 3.84 -0.23
CA VAL A 39 -4.76 3.10 -1.01
C VAL A 39 -4.12 3.94 -2.14
N PRO A 40 -4.88 4.68 -2.97
CA PRO A 40 -4.27 5.51 -4.02
C PRO A 40 -3.38 6.62 -3.45
N PHE A 41 -3.77 7.23 -2.32
CA PHE A 41 -2.99 8.30 -1.69
C PHE A 41 -1.68 7.77 -1.10
N THR A 42 -1.69 6.58 -0.49
CA THR A 42 -0.47 5.96 0.05
C THR A 42 0.46 5.49 -1.06
N ILE A 43 -0.08 4.99 -2.18
CA ILE A 43 0.70 4.66 -3.37
C ILE A 43 1.36 5.92 -3.94
N VAL A 44 0.60 6.99 -4.16
CA VAL A 44 1.15 8.24 -4.72
C VAL A 44 2.19 8.87 -3.78
N GLY A 45 1.90 8.95 -2.48
CA GLY A 45 2.86 9.47 -1.49
C GLY A 45 4.14 8.64 -1.39
N SER A 46 4.02 7.30 -1.41
CA SER A 46 5.20 6.42 -1.36
C SER A 46 6.07 6.53 -2.63
N MET A 47 5.48 6.75 -3.81
CA MET A 47 6.25 6.98 -5.04
C MET A 47 7.04 8.29 -4.99
N PHE A 48 6.45 9.37 -4.47
CA PHE A 48 7.18 10.63 -4.27
C PHE A 48 8.37 10.46 -3.33
N LEU A 49 8.20 9.71 -2.23
CA LEU A 49 9.30 9.38 -1.32
C LEU A 49 10.39 8.56 -2.03
N VAL A 50 10.02 7.50 -2.75
CA VAL A 50 10.97 6.66 -3.48
C VAL A 50 11.75 7.46 -4.52
N PHE A 51 11.09 8.35 -5.27
CA PHE A 51 11.77 9.22 -6.23
C PHE A 51 12.73 10.22 -5.58
N SER A 52 12.44 10.68 -4.34
CA SER A 52 13.34 11.61 -3.63
C SER A 52 14.66 10.99 -3.20
N ILE A 53 14.69 9.68 -2.89
CA ILE A 53 15.87 8.97 -2.40
C ILE A 53 16.49 8.01 -3.42
N LEU A 54 15.89 7.87 -4.60
CA LEU A 54 16.27 6.91 -5.64
C LEU A 54 17.75 7.02 -6.05
N PRO A 55 18.30 8.22 -6.33
CA PRO A 55 19.71 8.37 -6.68
C PRO A 55 20.66 7.96 -5.54
N GLN A 56 20.27 8.17 -4.28
CA GLN A 56 21.07 7.79 -3.11
C GLN A 56 20.99 6.28 -2.84
N ALA A 57 19.82 5.67 -3.00
CA ALA A 57 19.61 4.23 -2.82
C ALA A 57 20.35 3.39 -3.88
N PHE A 58 20.50 3.92 -5.09
CA PHE A 58 21.22 3.27 -6.20
C PHE A 58 22.60 3.90 -6.46
N SER A 59 23.30 4.30 -5.40
CA SER A 59 24.65 4.91 -5.49
C SER A 59 25.71 4.00 -6.14
N PHE A 60 25.49 2.68 -6.14
CA PHE A 60 26.36 1.71 -6.80
C PHE A 60 26.21 1.67 -8.34
N TRP A 61 25.18 2.30 -8.91
CA TRP A 61 24.93 2.32 -10.34
C TRP A 61 24.84 3.77 -10.88
N PRO A 62 25.96 4.37 -11.32
CA PRO A 62 26.04 5.80 -11.65
C PRO A 62 25.13 6.24 -12.81
N ILE A 63 24.78 5.33 -13.72
CA ILE A 63 23.85 5.58 -14.83
C ILE A 63 22.47 6.03 -14.33
N VAL A 64 22.05 5.56 -13.15
CA VAL A 64 20.76 5.96 -12.55
C VAL A 64 20.78 7.44 -12.18
N ALA A 65 21.90 7.93 -11.64
CA ALA A 65 22.07 9.34 -11.29
C ALA A 65 22.10 10.23 -12.55
N ASP A 66 22.78 9.80 -13.62
CA ASP A 66 22.85 10.56 -14.87
C ASP A 66 21.47 10.70 -15.56
N ILE A 67 20.66 9.62 -15.57
CA ILE A 67 19.30 9.63 -16.12
C ILE A 67 18.36 10.50 -15.26
N PHE A 68 18.49 10.43 -13.93
CA PHE A 68 17.71 11.26 -13.01
C PHE A 68 18.04 12.74 -13.18
N SER A 69 19.33 13.09 -13.25
CA SER A 69 19.81 14.47 -13.47
C SER A 69 19.36 15.05 -14.82
N ALA A 70 19.29 14.22 -15.87
CA ALA A 70 18.83 14.66 -17.19
C ALA A 70 17.31 14.85 -17.29
N SER A 71 16.52 14.19 -16.42
CA SER A 71 15.06 14.06 -16.53
C SER A 71 14.30 14.55 -15.29
N PHE A 72 14.30 13.78 -14.21
CA PHE A 72 13.47 14.03 -13.02
C PHE A 72 13.95 15.23 -12.21
N ASP A 73 15.25 15.51 -12.24
CA ASP A 73 15.88 16.63 -11.53
C ASP A 73 15.50 18.02 -12.10
N LYS A 74 14.78 18.04 -13.23
CA LYS A 74 14.20 19.27 -13.80
C LYS A 74 12.77 19.53 -13.31
N PHE A 75 12.12 18.52 -12.74
CA PHE A 75 10.77 18.60 -12.16
C PHE A 75 10.80 18.52 -10.63
N THR A 76 11.98 18.51 -10.02
CA THR A 76 12.22 18.49 -8.56
C THR A 76 11.42 19.55 -7.83
N SER A 77 11.37 20.77 -8.39
CA SER A 77 10.57 21.86 -7.84
C SER A 77 9.07 21.57 -7.80
N LEU A 78 8.54 20.72 -8.68
CA LEU A 78 7.11 20.39 -8.74
C LEU A 78 6.74 19.23 -7.79
N TYR A 79 7.63 18.27 -7.56
CA TYR A 79 7.37 17.17 -6.62
C TYR A 79 7.88 17.42 -5.19
N MET A 80 8.81 18.35 -4.99
CA MET A 80 9.27 18.79 -3.66
C MET A 80 8.39 19.90 -3.06
N VAL A 81 7.44 20.49 -3.79
CA VAL A 81 6.40 21.36 -3.19
C VAL A 81 5.49 20.58 -2.22
N ALA A 82 5.38 19.27 -2.40
CA ALA A 82 4.73 18.38 -1.43
C ALA A 82 5.61 18.07 -0.20
N ASN A 83 6.85 18.56 -0.16
CA ASN A 83 7.88 18.31 0.85
C ASN A 83 8.28 19.64 1.53
N TYR A 84 7.28 20.39 2.01
CA TYR A 84 7.44 21.56 2.88
C TYR A 84 6.72 21.32 4.20
#